data_AF-A2FWA9-F1
#
_entry.id   AF-A2FWA9-F1
#
_cell.length_a   1.000
_cell.length_b   1.000
_cell.length_c   1.000
_cell.angle_alpha   90.00
_cell.angle_beta   90.00
_cell.angle_gamma   90.00
#
_symmetry.space_group_name_H-M   'P 1'
#
loop_
_entity.id
_entity.type
_entity.pdbx_description
1 polymer ?
#
loop_
_entity_poly.entity_id
_entity_poly.type
_entity_poly.pdbx_seq_one_letter_code
_entity_poly.pdbx_strand_id
1 'polypeptide(L)'
;MLSILFTECLRSSRHRRTHYAVSPVSNGASATVIPSVGVNVRNGPSTSNARIGGLGCGASVPVIGREGSWWKVNFNGQTGYVYAENVRVPGVVTSDNGINVRSGPGTNYARVGGVYYRQTLQITNCQNNFYFIGNGWVYADYVAVDYNQGGGGGGGGGGSGRVNDGQMRAMGWSNYNLGDLNRCLSIFSITTSERIRHFIAQCSVESGYGKWTRELSDGSQYEYRRDLGNTQPGDGPRFKGAGYLQLTGRANYQQFANYINDQNVMSGVNYVATNYPWTSAGHYWMKRGINNLCDRGAGVEAITRVVNGGTRALNERIAAYNKARGIF
;
A
#
# COMPACT_ATOMS: atom_id res chain seq x y z
N MET A 1 -41.00 38.86 -33.82
CA MET A 1 -41.25 37.49 -34.31
C MET A 1 -40.08 36.61 -33.87
N LEU A 2 -40.41 35.57 -33.09
CA LEU A 2 -39.66 34.36 -32.72
C LEU A 2 -38.19 34.53 -32.28
N SER A 3 -37.87 34.38 -30.98
CA SER A 3 -37.63 33.10 -30.27
C SER A 3 -36.39 32.39 -30.84
N ILE A 4 -35.32 32.15 -30.08
CA ILE A 4 -35.27 31.16 -29.01
C ILE A 4 -34.17 31.53 -28.00
N LEU A 5 -34.56 31.59 -26.72
CA LEU A 5 -33.70 31.55 -25.55
C LEU A 5 -33.11 30.15 -25.39
N PHE A 6 -31.82 30.03 -25.07
CA PHE A 6 -31.35 28.92 -24.24
C PHE A 6 -30.50 29.45 -23.10
N THR A 7 -31.20 29.61 -21.98
CA THR A 7 -30.66 29.60 -20.62
C THR A 7 -30.33 28.15 -20.26
N GLU A 8 -29.07 27.83 -20.03
CA GLU A 8 -28.69 26.74 -19.12
C GLU A 8 -27.61 27.30 -18.18
N CYS A 9 -28.01 27.85 -17.03
CA CYS A 9 -28.05 27.11 -15.78
C CYS A 9 -26.76 26.31 -15.55
N LEU A 10 -25.70 27.00 -15.12
CA LEU A 10 -24.61 26.40 -14.35
C LEU A 10 -25.20 25.84 -13.04
N ARG A 11 -25.83 24.67 -13.11
CA ARG A 11 -26.01 23.84 -11.94
C ARG A 11 -24.62 23.38 -11.54
N SER A 12 -24.12 24.00 -10.47
CA SER A 12 -23.15 23.38 -9.58
C SER A 12 -23.67 21.97 -9.29
N SER A 13 -23.10 20.98 -9.98
CA SER A 13 -23.14 19.60 -9.53
C SER A 13 -22.36 19.59 -8.23
N ARG A 14 -23.07 19.84 -7.12
CA ARG A 14 -22.70 19.28 -5.84
C ARG A 14 -22.65 17.78 -6.11
N HIS A 15 -21.46 17.25 -6.39
CA HIS A 15 -21.23 15.82 -6.37
C HIS A 15 -21.74 15.35 -5.01
N ARG A 16 -22.89 14.70 -5.06
CA ARG A 16 -23.51 14.05 -3.92
C ARG A 16 -22.46 13.05 -3.48
N ARG A 17 -21.76 13.36 -2.38
CA ARG A 17 -20.90 12.41 -1.70
C ARG A 17 -21.82 11.27 -1.31
N THR A 18 -21.81 10.20 -2.11
CA THR A 18 -22.30 8.90 -1.68
C THR A 18 -21.33 8.48 -0.59
N HIS A 19 -21.65 8.90 0.63
CA HIS A 19 -21.13 8.31 1.84
C HIS A 19 -21.64 6.87 1.81
N TYR A 20 -20.81 5.95 1.32
CA TYR A 20 -20.96 4.55 1.69
C TYR A 20 -20.72 4.50 3.20
N ALA A 21 -21.81 4.64 3.95
CA ALA A 21 -21.84 4.26 5.35
C ALA A 21 -21.61 2.76 5.37
N VAL A 22 -20.36 2.34 5.47
CA VAL A 22 -20.04 0.96 5.84
C VAL A 22 -20.23 0.89 7.35
N SER A 23 -21.49 0.89 7.80
CA SER A 23 -21.81 0.42 9.14
C SER A 23 -21.50 -1.08 9.19
N PRO A 24 -20.97 -1.58 10.32
CA PRO A 24 -20.06 -2.71 10.33
C PRO A 24 -20.84 -4.00 10.30
N VAL A 25 -20.93 -4.63 9.13
CA VAL A 25 -21.34 -6.03 9.07
C VAL A 25 -20.07 -6.86 9.16
N SER A 26 -19.99 -7.64 10.23
CA SER A 26 -19.04 -8.73 10.49
C SER A 26 -18.51 -9.39 9.23
N ASN A 27 -17.20 -9.62 9.09
CA ASN A 27 -16.74 -10.31 7.90
C ASN A 27 -15.35 -10.99 7.95
N GLY A 28 -14.84 -11.40 9.14
CA GLY A 28 -13.85 -12.49 9.19
C GLY A 28 -12.36 -12.14 9.27
N ALA A 29 -11.99 -10.89 9.60
CA ALA A 29 -10.62 -10.63 10.07
C ALA A 29 -10.41 -11.16 11.50
N SER A 30 -9.17 -11.56 11.80
CA SER A 30 -8.79 -12.00 13.14
C SER A 30 -8.00 -10.91 13.87
N ALA A 31 -8.39 -10.66 15.12
CA ALA A 31 -7.60 -9.89 16.08
C ALA A 31 -6.48 -10.77 16.64
N THR A 32 -5.23 -10.31 16.59
CA THR A 32 -4.09 -11.00 17.19
C THR A 32 -3.75 -10.39 18.55
N VAL A 33 -3.67 -11.23 19.59
CA VAL A 33 -3.34 -10.80 20.96
C VAL A 33 -1.89 -10.34 21.06
N ILE A 34 -1.67 -9.12 21.54
CA ILE A 34 -0.34 -8.48 21.65
C ILE A 34 0.33 -8.70 23.02
N PRO A 35 -0.37 -8.62 24.17
CA PRO A 35 0.28 -8.75 25.48
C PRO A 35 0.93 -10.11 25.68
N SER A 36 2.12 -10.13 26.28
CA SER A 36 2.87 -11.35 26.62
C SER A 36 2.11 -12.27 27.58
N VAL A 37 1.17 -11.73 28.36
CA VAL A 37 0.35 -12.45 29.34
C VAL A 37 -1.02 -12.89 28.80
N GLY A 38 -1.35 -12.53 27.56
CA GLY A 38 -2.68 -12.76 26.98
C GLY A 38 -3.72 -11.69 27.33
N VAL A 39 -4.98 -11.93 26.94
CA VAL A 39 -6.11 -11.01 27.17
C VAL A 39 -7.33 -11.75 27.71
N ASN A 40 -8.06 -11.08 28.60
CA ASN A 40 -9.35 -11.57 29.09
C ASN A 40 -10.44 -11.35 28.03
N VAL A 41 -11.25 -12.38 27.78
CA VAL A 41 -12.48 -12.27 27.01
C VAL A 41 -13.63 -12.07 27.98
N ARG A 42 -14.44 -11.02 27.78
CA ARG A 42 -15.54 -10.63 28.67
C ARG A 42 -16.90 -10.74 27.98
N ASN A 43 -17.98 -10.81 28.75
CA ASN A 43 -19.36 -10.83 28.21
C ASN A 43 -19.94 -9.44 27.91
N GLY A 44 -19.16 -8.38 28.08
CA GLY A 44 -19.54 -7.01 27.74
C GLY A 44 -18.34 -6.08 27.62
N PRO A 45 -18.51 -4.88 27.05
CA PRO A 45 -17.45 -3.93 26.75
C PRO A 45 -17.05 -3.09 27.98
N SER A 46 -16.73 -3.74 29.10
CA SER A 46 -16.21 -3.11 30.31
C SER A 46 -15.30 -4.06 31.08
N THR A 47 -14.31 -3.51 31.79
CA THR A 47 -13.48 -4.28 32.72
C THR A 47 -14.27 -4.83 33.91
N SER A 48 -15.44 -4.25 34.21
CA SER A 48 -16.37 -4.72 35.23
C SER A 48 -17.26 -5.88 34.77
N ASN A 49 -17.35 -6.14 33.46
CA ASN A 49 -18.14 -7.27 32.94
C ASN A 49 -17.45 -8.61 33.25
N ALA A 50 -18.25 -9.67 33.40
CA ALA A 50 -17.77 -11.00 33.75
C ALA A 50 -16.79 -11.54 32.70
N ARG A 51 -15.73 -12.20 33.18
CA ARG A 51 -14.77 -12.92 32.32
C ARG A 51 -15.41 -14.24 31.87
N ILE A 52 -15.47 -14.45 30.56
CA ILE A 52 -15.95 -15.70 29.94
C ILE A 52 -14.82 -16.57 29.39
N GLY A 53 -13.58 -16.08 29.43
CA GLY A 53 -12.41 -16.84 29.03
C GLY A 53 -11.14 -16.00 28.95
N GLY A 54 -10.12 -16.53 28.29
CA GLY A 54 -8.90 -15.81 27.98
C GLY A 54 -8.28 -16.33 26.68
N LEU A 55 -7.51 -15.47 26.04
CA LEU A 55 -6.73 -15.78 24.84
C LEU A 55 -5.26 -15.54 25.17
N GLY A 56 -4.39 -16.50 24.87
CA GLY A 56 -2.94 -16.37 25.09
C GLY A 56 -2.29 -15.36 24.14
N CYS A 57 -1.05 -14.96 24.45
CA CYS A 57 -0.23 -14.16 23.55
C CYS A 57 -0.18 -14.78 22.14
N GLY A 58 -0.33 -13.97 21.09
CA GLY A 58 -0.31 -14.42 19.70
C GLY A 58 -1.55 -15.18 19.23
N ALA A 59 -2.49 -15.50 20.13
CA ALA A 59 -3.76 -16.11 19.74
C ALA A 59 -4.53 -15.18 18.79
N SER A 60 -5.25 -15.79 17.85
CA SER A 60 -6.07 -15.08 16.87
C SER A 60 -7.54 -15.39 17.10
N VAL A 61 -8.41 -14.37 17.07
CA VAL A 61 -9.84 -14.52 17.28
C VAL A 61 -10.64 -13.71 16.25
N PRO A 62 -11.70 -14.27 15.62
CA PRO A 62 -12.48 -13.55 14.61
C PRO A 62 -13.19 -12.32 15.19
N VAL A 63 -13.05 -11.17 14.53
CA VAL A 63 -13.72 -9.92 14.87
C VAL A 63 -15.08 -9.87 14.17
N ILE A 64 -16.12 -9.57 14.95
CA ILE A 64 -17.52 -9.48 14.48
C ILE A 64 -18.12 -8.08 14.67
N GLY A 65 -17.39 -7.17 15.33
CA GLY A 65 -17.83 -5.79 15.52
C GLY A 65 -16.97 -5.02 16.51
N ARG A 66 -17.40 -3.81 16.86
CA ARG A 66 -16.75 -2.96 17.88
C ARG A 66 -17.79 -2.26 18.74
N GLU A 67 -17.41 -1.90 19.95
CA GLU A 67 -18.20 -1.07 20.87
C GLU A 67 -17.29 -0.28 21.79
N GLY A 68 -17.31 1.05 21.67
CA GLY A 68 -16.35 1.91 22.36
C GLY A 68 -14.91 1.49 22.07
N SER A 69 -14.15 1.20 23.13
CA SER A 69 -12.75 0.74 23.08
C SER A 69 -12.62 -0.79 23.15
N TRP A 70 -13.65 -1.52 22.73
CA TRP A 70 -13.69 -2.98 22.75
C TRP A 70 -14.00 -3.55 21.36
N TRP A 71 -13.31 -4.63 21.02
CA TRP A 71 -13.67 -5.47 19.87
C TRP A 71 -14.66 -6.53 20.29
N LYS A 72 -15.75 -6.67 19.52
CA LYS A 72 -16.65 -7.83 19.59
C LYS A 72 -16.02 -8.94 18.78
N VAL A 73 -15.90 -10.12 19.38
CA VAL A 73 -15.24 -11.28 18.79
C VAL A 73 -16.15 -12.51 18.86
N ASN A 74 -16.01 -13.41 17.91
CA ASN A 74 -16.60 -14.75 18.01
C ASN A 74 -15.66 -15.63 18.84
N PHE A 75 -16.00 -15.84 20.11
CA PHE A 75 -15.24 -16.66 21.03
C PHE A 75 -15.99 -17.97 21.27
N ASN A 76 -15.55 -19.08 20.65
CA ASN A 76 -16.19 -20.40 20.78
C ASN A 76 -17.69 -20.42 20.45
N GLY A 77 -18.13 -19.66 19.44
CA GLY A 77 -19.53 -19.61 19.01
C GLY A 77 -20.41 -18.61 19.80
N GLN A 78 -19.87 -17.97 20.83
CA GLN A 78 -20.53 -16.90 21.58
C GLN A 78 -19.86 -15.54 21.36
N THR A 79 -20.62 -14.46 21.56
CA THR A 79 -20.07 -13.09 21.49
C THR A 79 -19.23 -12.80 22.72
N GLY A 80 -17.94 -12.51 22.50
CA GLY A 80 -17.02 -12.04 23.52
C GLY A 80 -16.49 -10.64 23.23
N TYR A 81 -15.91 -10.00 24.24
CA TYR A 81 -15.33 -8.67 24.15
C TYR A 81 -13.87 -8.68 24.62
N VAL A 82 -12.97 -8.13 23.80
CA VAL A 82 -11.55 -7.93 24.13
C VAL A 82 -11.19 -6.45 24.02
N TYR A 83 -10.36 -5.97 24.94
CA TYR A 83 -9.97 -4.57 24.98
C TYR A 83 -9.06 -4.24 23.78
N ALA A 84 -9.33 -3.13 23.08
CA ALA A 84 -8.73 -2.85 21.78
C ALA A 84 -7.19 -2.73 21.82
N GLU A 85 -6.63 -2.16 22.89
CA GLU A 85 -5.18 -1.99 23.06
C GLU A 85 -4.42 -3.30 23.22
N ASN A 86 -5.12 -4.38 23.59
CA ASN A 86 -4.52 -5.69 23.79
C ASN A 86 -4.50 -6.53 22.51
N VAL A 87 -5.01 -6.02 21.39
CA VAL A 87 -5.07 -6.75 20.13
C VAL A 87 -4.68 -5.88 18.94
N ARG A 88 -4.14 -6.52 17.90
CA ARG A 88 -3.85 -5.90 16.62
C ARG A 88 -4.87 -6.40 15.61
N VAL A 89 -5.55 -5.49 14.95
CA VAL A 89 -6.54 -5.82 13.91
C VAL A 89 -6.11 -5.19 12.58
N PRO A 90 -5.95 -5.98 11.51
CA PRO A 90 -5.64 -5.44 10.20
C PRO A 90 -6.84 -4.64 9.66
N GLY A 91 -6.57 -3.55 8.97
CA GLY A 91 -7.59 -2.79 8.24
C GLY A 91 -7.08 -2.28 6.89
N VAL A 92 -7.99 -1.79 6.04
CA VAL A 92 -7.64 -1.17 4.76
C VAL A 92 -8.41 0.12 4.56
N VAL A 93 -7.75 1.18 4.09
CA VAL A 93 -8.41 2.46 3.81
C VAL A 93 -9.33 2.32 2.60
N THR A 94 -10.60 2.71 2.73
CA THR A 94 -11.63 2.60 1.68
C THR A 94 -11.93 3.92 0.98
N SER A 95 -11.48 5.06 1.51
CA SER A 95 -11.65 6.38 0.87
C SER A 95 -10.65 6.56 -0.28
N ASP A 96 -11.16 6.81 -1.48
CA ASP A 96 -10.35 7.04 -2.70
C ASP A 96 -9.39 8.23 -2.58
N ASN A 97 -9.73 9.22 -1.76
CA ASN A 97 -8.90 10.41 -1.53
C ASN A 97 -7.91 10.23 -0.37
N GLY A 98 -7.79 9.01 0.16
CA GLY A 98 -7.14 8.78 1.44
C GLY A 98 -7.91 9.43 2.60
N ILE A 99 -7.31 9.40 3.78
CA ILE A 99 -7.88 10.00 5.00
C ILE A 99 -6.79 10.66 5.84
N ASN A 100 -7.18 11.68 6.59
CA ASN A 100 -6.29 12.38 7.49
C ASN A 100 -5.94 11.51 8.70
N VAL A 101 -4.68 11.54 9.09
CA VAL A 101 -4.21 11.05 10.39
C VAL A 101 -4.21 12.25 11.34
N ARG A 102 -4.85 12.11 12.49
CA ARG A 102 -5.04 13.19 13.47
C ARG A 102 -4.34 12.87 14.79
N SER A 103 -3.97 13.92 15.54
CA SER A 103 -3.32 13.77 16.85
C SER A 103 -4.24 13.20 17.93
N GLY A 104 -5.56 13.19 17.71
CA GLY A 104 -6.54 12.61 18.63
C GLY A 104 -7.80 12.10 17.93
N PRO A 105 -8.67 11.38 18.67
CA PRO A 105 -9.85 10.70 18.16
C PRO A 105 -11.02 11.66 17.94
N GLY A 106 -10.87 12.54 16.94
CA GLY A 106 -11.90 13.52 16.59
C GLY A 106 -11.48 14.44 15.44
N THR A 107 -12.45 15.07 14.78
CA THR A 107 -12.19 15.97 13.62
C THR A 107 -11.56 17.30 14.00
N ASN A 108 -11.62 17.68 15.29
CA ASN A 108 -11.08 18.94 15.80
C ASN A 108 -9.59 18.85 16.18
N TYR A 109 -9.03 17.63 16.20
CA TYR A 109 -7.60 17.43 16.47
C TYR A 109 -6.75 17.78 15.24
N ALA A 110 -5.53 18.27 15.51
CA ALA A 110 -4.56 18.64 14.51
C ALA A 110 -4.28 17.49 13.55
N ARG A 111 -4.15 17.79 12.26
CA ARG A 111 -3.69 16.82 11.27
C ARG A 111 -2.20 16.59 11.46
N VAL A 112 -1.82 15.34 11.71
CA VAL A 112 -0.42 14.90 11.87
C VAL A 112 0.08 14.10 10.68
N GLY A 113 -0.81 13.75 9.74
CA GLY A 113 -0.45 13.05 8.52
C GLY A 113 -1.64 12.71 7.64
N GLY A 114 -1.43 11.72 6.78
CA GLY A 114 -2.47 11.12 5.95
C GLY A 114 -2.13 9.67 5.63
N VAL A 115 -3.16 8.86 5.41
CA VAL A 115 -3.03 7.50 4.87
C VAL A 115 -3.81 7.43 3.57
N TYR A 116 -3.28 6.72 2.58
CA TYR A 116 -3.81 6.70 1.22
C TYR A 116 -4.82 5.56 1.02
N TYR A 117 -5.63 5.66 -0.04
CA TYR A 117 -6.58 4.62 -0.44
C TYR A 117 -5.90 3.25 -0.53
N ARG A 118 -6.56 2.21 0.00
CA ARG A 118 -6.06 0.82 0.12
C ARG A 118 -4.77 0.63 0.93
N GLN A 119 -4.30 1.65 1.65
CA GLN A 119 -3.23 1.46 2.63
C GLN A 119 -3.70 0.46 3.70
N THR A 120 -2.89 -0.57 3.95
CA THR A 120 -3.13 -1.50 5.05
C THR A 120 -2.71 -0.86 6.37
N LEU A 121 -3.57 -0.99 7.38
CA LEU A 121 -3.42 -0.38 8.68
C LEU A 121 -3.32 -1.46 9.76
N GLN A 122 -2.70 -1.08 10.87
CA GLN A 122 -2.63 -1.90 12.06
C GLN A 122 -3.33 -1.19 13.18
N ILE A 123 -4.58 -1.57 13.38
CA ILE A 123 -5.45 -0.93 14.33
C ILE A 123 -5.12 -1.52 15.70
N THR A 124 -4.66 -0.66 16.59
CA THR A 124 -4.32 -1.02 17.97
C THR A 124 -5.17 -0.28 18.99
N ASN A 125 -6.03 0.66 18.58
CA ASN A 125 -7.00 1.26 19.48
C ASN A 125 -8.24 1.77 18.72
N CYS A 126 -9.35 1.90 19.43
CA CYS A 126 -10.63 2.40 18.93
C CYS A 126 -11.24 3.39 19.92
N GLN A 127 -11.61 4.59 19.46
CA GLN A 127 -12.29 5.59 20.30
C GLN A 127 -13.07 6.58 19.44
N ASN A 128 -14.28 6.97 19.85
CA ASN A 128 -15.08 8.02 19.20
C ASN A 128 -15.24 7.90 17.67
N ASN A 129 -15.35 6.68 17.15
CA ASN A 129 -15.36 6.39 15.71
C ASN A 129 -14.03 6.64 14.97
N PHE A 130 -12.91 6.56 15.68
CA PHE A 130 -11.56 6.62 15.13
C PHE A 130 -10.76 5.37 15.49
N TYR A 131 -9.85 5.01 14.59
CA TYR A 131 -8.85 3.96 14.78
C TYR A 131 -7.48 4.56 15.01
N PHE A 132 -6.78 4.10 16.06
CA PHE A 132 -5.38 4.41 16.25
C PHE A 132 -4.52 3.41 15.47
N ILE A 133 -3.56 3.94 14.71
CA ILE A 133 -2.72 3.17 13.79
C ILE A 133 -1.23 3.27 14.11
N GLY A 134 -0.89 3.59 15.36
CA GLY A 134 0.48 3.73 15.86
C GLY A 134 1.01 5.16 15.81
N ASN A 135 0.76 5.90 14.72
CA ASN A 135 1.23 7.30 14.55
C ASN A 135 0.10 8.34 14.59
N GLY A 136 -1.13 7.94 14.91
CA GLY A 136 -2.27 8.83 15.08
C GLY A 136 -3.60 8.15 14.77
N TRP A 137 -4.65 8.97 14.66
CA TRP A 137 -6.04 8.55 14.60
C TRP A 137 -6.63 8.79 13.21
N VAL A 138 -7.28 7.76 12.65
CA VAL A 138 -7.97 7.81 11.36
C VAL A 138 -9.46 7.55 11.54
N TYR A 139 -10.29 8.14 10.68
CA TYR A 139 -11.74 8.00 10.82
C TYR A 139 -12.20 6.60 10.39
N ALA A 140 -12.89 5.90 11.29
CA ALA A 140 -13.14 4.47 11.17
C ALA A 140 -14.09 4.11 10.02
N ASP A 141 -15.00 5.01 9.63
CA ASP A 141 -15.92 4.79 8.50
C ASP A 141 -15.19 4.62 7.15
N TYR A 142 -13.94 5.08 7.08
CA TYR A 142 -13.09 4.96 5.89
C TYR A 142 -12.04 3.86 6.01
N VAL A 143 -12.22 2.93 6.95
CA VAL A 143 -11.32 1.80 7.15
C VAL A 143 -12.14 0.51 7.25
N ALA A 144 -12.00 -0.36 6.26
CA ALA A 144 -12.58 -1.70 6.32
C ALA A 144 -11.71 -2.61 7.19
N VAL A 145 -12.36 -3.34 8.10
CA VAL A 145 -11.71 -4.27 9.05
C VAL A 145 -11.90 -5.73 8.62
N ASP A 146 -12.51 -5.97 7.46
CA ASP A 146 -12.38 -7.22 6.72
C ASP A 146 -11.73 -6.95 5.36
N TYR A 147 -10.52 -7.47 5.18
CA TYR A 147 -9.97 -7.64 3.85
C TYR A 147 -9.33 -9.02 3.77
N ASN A 148 -10.17 -10.06 3.71
CA ASN A 148 -9.73 -11.40 3.31
C ASN A 148 -9.35 -11.41 1.83
N GLN A 149 -8.07 -11.63 1.55
CA GLN A 149 -7.61 -11.99 0.21
C GLN A 149 -7.85 -13.50 -0.02
N GLY A 150 -9.02 -13.89 -0.54
CA GLY A 150 -9.15 -15.14 -1.31
C GLY A 150 -10.45 -15.94 -1.20
N GLY A 151 -11.07 -16.19 -2.36
CA GLY A 151 -11.98 -17.30 -2.70
C GLY A 151 -13.45 -16.91 -2.85
N GLY A 152 -14.16 -17.06 -3.98
CA GLY A 152 -13.86 -17.59 -5.32
C GLY A 152 -15.19 -17.78 -6.07
N GLY A 153 -15.18 -17.68 -7.41
CA GLY A 153 -16.23 -18.22 -8.28
C GLY A 153 -16.95 -17.23 -9.20
N GLY A 154 -16.69 -17.37 -10.51
CA GLY A 154 -17.70 -17.16 -11.56
C GLY A 154 -17.68 -15.84 -12.33
N GLY A 155 -17.11 -15.88 -13.54
CA GLY A 155 -17.70 -15.23 -14.71
C GLY A 155 -17.40 -13.75 -14.98
N GLY A 156 -16.58 -13.50 -16.00
CA GLY A 156 -16.82 -12.42 -16.98
C GLY A 156 -16.38 -11.00 -16.60
N GLY A 157 -15.34 -10.52 -17.29
CA GLY A 157 -15.25 -9.13 -17.76
C GLY A 157 -15.04 -8.03 -16.71
N GLY A 158 -13.78 -7.64 -16.50
CA GLY A 158 -13.39 -6.33 -15.93
C GLY A 158 -13.44 -6.24 -14.40
N GLY A 159 -12.34 -6.56 -13.69
CA GLY A 159 -12.30 -6.46 -12.23
C GLY A 159 -10.91 -6.44 -11.58
N SER A 160 -10.64 -5.35 -10.86
CA SER A 160 -9.75 -5.22 -9.68
C SER A 160 -8.28 -5.69 -9.74
N GLY A 161 -7.41 -4.92 -10.41
CA GLY A 161 -6.12 -4.39 -9.91
C GLY A 161 -5.01 -5.31 -9.37
N ARG A 162 -5.12 -6.65 -9.39
CA ARG A 162 -4.02 -7.57 -9.04
C ARG A 162 -3.45 -8.21 -10.31
N VAL A 163 -2.14 -8.14 -10.45
CA VAL A 163 -1.39 -8.80 -11.52
C VAL A 163 -1.22 -10.27 -11.18
N ASN A 164 -1.49 -11.17 -12.14
CA ASN A 164 -1.31 -12.61 -11.97
C ASN A 164 -0.08 -13.15 -12.73
N ASP A 165 0.26 -14.41 -12.44
CA ASP A 165 1.43 -15.09 -13.01
C ASP A 165 1.35 -15.18 -14.55
N GLY A 166 0.17 -15.51 -15.09
CA GLY A 166 -0.06 -15.60 -16.52
C GLY A 166 0.21 -14.28 -17.25
N GLN A 167 -0.19 -13.15 -16.66
CA GLN A 167 0.09 -11.82 -17.20
C GLN A 167 1.58 -11.51 -17.23
N MET A 168 2.32 -11.83 -16.15
CA MET A 168 3.76 -11.59 -16.10
C MET A 168 4.54 -12.47 -17.08
N ARG A 169 4.16 -13.75 -17.21
CA ARG A 169 4.71 -14.65 -18.24
C ARG A 169 4.42 -14.14 -19.65
N ALA A 170 3.19 -13.70 -19.92
CA ALA A 170 2.82 -13.10 -21.20
C ALA A 170 3.68 -11.86 -21.50
N MET A 171 3.98 -11.04 -20.48
CA MET A 171 4.87 -9.89 -20.61
C MET A 171 6.32 -10.30 -20.94
N GLY A 172 6.73 -11.52 -20.59
CA GLY A 172 8.06 -12.09 -20.87
C GLY A 172 8.93 -12.23 -19.62
N TRP A 173 8.35 -12.10 -18.43
CA TRP A 173 9.06 -12.33 -17.18
C TRP A 173 9.09 -13.81 -16.84
N SER A 174 10.24 -14.31 -16.38
CA SER A 174 10.43 -15.73 -16.01
C SER A 174 10.88 -15.94 -14.56
N ASN A 175 11.48 -14.92 -13.94
CA ASN A 175 11.89 -14.94 -12.54
C ASN A 175 11.51 -13.60 -11.87
N TYR A 176 10.50 -13.63 -11.01
CA TYR A 176 9.96 -12.46 -10.31
C TYR A 176 9.23 -12.88 -9.04
N ASN A 177 9.21 -11.98 -8.06
CA ASN A 177 8.39 -12.14 -6.86
C ASN A 177 7.00 -11.52 -7.08
N LEU A 178 6.00 -12.35 -7.40
CA LEU A 178 4.62 -11.90 -7.64
C LEU A 178 3.96 -11.30 -6.38
N GLY A 179 4.36 -11.77 -5.19
CA GLY A 179 3.92 -11.22 -3.92
C GLY A 179 4.42 -9.79 -3.73
N ASP A 180 5.71 -9.56 -3.97
CA ASP A 180 6.32 -8.23 -3.94
C ASP A 180 5.73 -7.29 -5.00
N LEU A 181 5.49 -7.76 -6.24
CA LEU A 181 4.82 -6.96 -7.28
C LEU A 181 3.45 -6.48 -6.81
N ASN A 182 2.58 -7.40 -6.41
CA ASN A 182 1.22 -7.01 -6.01
C ASN A 182 1.21 -6.16 -4.74
N ARG A 183 2.14 -6.40 -3.81
CA ARG A 183 2.35 -5.54 -2.65
C ARG A 183 2.78 -4.13 -3.07
N CYS A 184 3.73 -4.02 -3.99
CA CYS A 184 4.19 -2.76 -4.57
C CYS A 184 3.03 -1.98 -5.21
N LEU A 185 2.30 -2.62 -6.14
CA LEU A 185 1.17 -1.98 -6.81
C LEU A 185 0.13 -1.45 -5.82
N SER A 186 -0.12 -2.18 -4.73
CA SER A 186 -1.01 -1.74 -3.66
C SER A 186 -0.43 -0.58 -2.84
N ILE A 187 0.80 -0.71 -2.33
CA ILE A 187 1.47 0.28 -1.47
C ILE A 187 1.62 1.63 -2.19
N PHE A 188 1.86 1.63 -3.49
CA PHE A 188 2.10 2.85 -4.27
C PHE A 188 0.92 3.25 -5.15
N SER A 189 -0.25 2.62 -4.95
CA SER A 189 -1.47 2.91 -5.71
C SER A 189 -1.28 2.86 -7.23
N ILE A 190 -0.47 1.91 -7.73
CA ILE A 190 -0.23 1.69 -9.16
C ILE A 190 -1.33 0.72 -9.64
N THR A 191 -2.58 1.19 -9.64
CA THR A 191 -3.76 0.30 -9.69
C THR A 191 -4.64 0.46 -10.93
N THR A 192 -4.46 1.53 -11.71
CA THR A 192 -5.13 1.67 -13.02
C THR A 192 -4.34 0.92 -14.08
N SER A 193 -5.02 0.42 -15.13
CA SER A 193 -4.33 -0.28 -16.22
C SER A 193 -3.21 0.57 -16.82
N GLU A 194 -3.42 1.89 -16.98
CA GLU A 194 -2.36 2.79 -17.49
C GLU A 194 -1.14 2.86 -16.59
N ARG A 195 -1.34 3.03 -15.27
CA ARG A 195 -0.23 3.05 -14.31
C ARG A 195 0.51 1.71 -14.31
N ILE A 196 -0.20 0.59 -14.31
CA ILE A 196 0.37 -0.77 -14.31
C ILE A 196 1.18 -1.01 -15.59
N ARG A 197 0.61 -0.69 -16.76
CA ARG A 197 1.25 -0.87 -18.07
C ARG A 197 2.54 -0.07 -18.15
N HIS A 198 2.52 1.21 -17.77
CA HIS A 198 3.74 2.02 -17.76
C HIS A 198 4.76 1.51 -16.75
N PHE A 199 4.34 1.23 -15.51
CA PHE A 199 5.25 0.76 -14.46
C PHE A 199 5.96 -0.54 -14.84
N ILE A 200 5.20 -1.56 -15.27
CA ILE A 200 5.76 -2.85 -15.67
C ILE A 200 6.62 -2.69 -16.92
N ALA A 201 6.23 -1.88 -17.91
CA ALA A 201 7.03 -1.65 -19.10
C ALA A 201 8.40 -1.01 -18.77
N GLN A 202 8.43 0.02 -17.92
CA GLN A 202 9.69 0.64 -17.51
C GLN A 202 10.56 -0.34 -16.73
N CYS A 203 10.00 -1.03 -15.72
CA CYS A 203 10.72 -2.05 -14.95
C CYS A 203 11.25 -3.19 -15.83
N SER A 204 10.51 -3.58 -16.88
CA SER A 204 10.93 -4.63 -17.81
C SER A 204 12.19 -4.23 -18.56
N VAL A 205 12.24 -3.00 -19.07
CA VAL A 205 13.43 -2.53 -19.82
C VAL A 205 14.61 -2.28 -18.89
N GLU A 206 14.41 -1.62 -17.75
CA GLU A 206 15.51 -1.33 -16.81
C GLU A 206 16.19 -2.59 -16.25
N SER A 207 15.43 -3.65 -16.03
CA SER A 207 15.94 -4.87 -15.39
C SER A 207 16.27 -5.98 -16.37
N GLY A 208 16.05 -5.78 -17.67
CA GLY A 208 16.11 -6.85 -18.66
C GLY A 208 15.11 -7.97 -18.35
N TYR A 209 13.86 -7.61 -18.02
CA TYR A 209 12.77 -8.51 -17.64
C TYR A 209 13.08 -9.35 -16.39
N GLY A 210 13.67 -8.71 -15.39
CA GLY A 210 13.98 -9.32 -14.09
C GLY A 210 15.34 -10.01 -14.00
N LYS A 211 16.12 -10.03 -15.09
CA LYS A 211 17.48 -10.60 -15.10
C LYS A 211 18.41 -9.89 -14.12
N TRP A 212 18.24 -8.58 -13.97
CA TRP A 212 19.09 -7.74 -13.13
C TRP A 212 18.26 -7.07 -12.02
N THR A 213 18.42 -7.58 -10.79
CA THR A 213 17.87 -6.97 -9.56
C THR A 213 18.91 -6.18 -8.78
N ARG A 214 20.16 -6.21 -9.24
CA ARG A 214 21.33 -5.53 -8.67
C ARG A 214 22.09 -4.88 -9.80
N GLU A 215 22.65 -3.71 -9.53
CA GLU A 215 23.63 -3.10 -10.41
C GLU A 215 24.84 -4.01 -10.60
N LEU A 216 25.32 -4.13 -11.84
CA LEU A 216 26.45 -4.98 -12.21
C LEU A 216 27.80 -4.41 -11.75
N SER A 217 27.92 -3.08 -11.65
CA SER A 217 29.11 -2.44 -11.08
C SER A 217 29.31 -2.85 -9.62
N ASP A 218 30.55 -2.85 -9.14
CA ASP A 218 30.87 -3.15 -7.74
C ASP A 218 30.35 -2.08 -6.77
N GLY A 219 29.97 -0.89 -7.27
CA GLY A 219 29.43 0.23 -6.50
C GLY A 219 30.49 1.16 -5.89
N SER A 220 31.78 0.90 -6.15
CA SER A 220 32.89 1.74 -5.67
C SER A 220 32.77 3.20 -6.12
N GLN A 221 32.20 3.45 -7.30
CA GLN A 221 31.93 4.80 -7.81
C GLN A 221 30.98 5.65 -6.93
N TYR A 222 30.23 5.01 -6.02
CA TYR A 222 29.33 5.68 -5.10
C TYR A 222 29.94 5.92 -3.72
N GLU A 223 31.15 5.44 -3.48
CA GLU A 223 31.83 5.61 -2.20
C GLU A 223 32.01 7.11 -1.88
N TYR A 224 31.66 7.51 -0.65
CA TYR A 224 31.68 8.91 -0.19
C TYR A 224 30.88 9.94 -1.02
N ARG A 225 29.96 9.50 -1.88
CA ARG A 225 29.02 10.38 -2.59
C ARG A 225 28.03 11.02 -1.61
N ARG A 226 28.38 12.21 -1.10
CA ARG A 226 27.59 12.96 -0.11
C ARG A 226 26.18 13.31 -0.60
N ASP A 227 26.01 13.55 -1.90
CA ASP A 227 24.71 13.79 -2.53
C ASP A 227 23.77 12.57 -2.45
N LEU A 228 24.33 11.37 -2.33
CA LEU A 228 23.60 10.11 -2.13
C LEU A 228 23.49 9.73 -0.64
N GLY A 229 24.02 10.58 0.25
CA GLY A 229 24.14 10.30 1.68
C GLY A 229 25.19 9.25 2.03
N ASN A 230 26.04 8.87 1.08
CA ASN A 230 27.14 7.93 1.34
C ASN A 230 28.26 8.71 2.04
N THR A 231 28.39 8.52 3.35
CA THR A 231 29.35 9.25 4.19
C THR A 231 30.19 8.34 5.06
N GLN A 232 29.94 7.03 5.02
CA GLN A 232 30.66 6.03 5.80
C GLN A 232 31.46 5.11 4.86
N PRO A 233 32.63 4.61 5.30
CA PRO A 233 33.37 3.60 4.56
C PRO A 233 32.50 2.36 4.26
N GLY A 234 32.51 1.93 2.99
CA GLY A 234 31.76 0.78 2.48
C GLY A 234 30.34 1.11 2.00
N ASP A 235 29.94 2.38 2.02
CA ASP A 235 28.61 2.80 1.58
C ASP A 235 28.37 2.59 0.10
N GLY A 236 29.40 2.76 -0.72
CA GLY A 236 29.28 2.66 -2.17
C GLY A 236 28.79 1.27 -2.59
N PRO A 237 29.55 0.20 -2.31
CA PRO A 237 29.13 -1.17 -2.59
C PRO A 237 27.86 -1.60 -1.87
N ARG A 238 27.65 -1.16 -0.62
CA ARG A 238 26.49 -1.54 0.20
C ARG A 238 25.18 -0.96 -0.34
N PHE A 239 25.19 0.30 -0.78
CA PHE A 239 24.01 1.03 -1.24
C PHE A 239 24.05 1.33 -2.75
N LYS A 240 24.73 0.50 -3.53
CA LYS A 240 24.64 0.52 -4.99
C LYS A 240 23.23 0.17 -5.47
N GLY A 241 22.97 0.33 -6.77
CA GLY A 241 21.64 0.18 -7.33
C GLY A 241 21.00 -1.18 -7.07
N ALA A 242 19.79 -1.17 -6.49
CA ALA A 242 18.95 -2.35 -6.28
C ALA A 242 17.55 -2.20 -6.88
N GLY A 243 16.93 -3.35 -7.14
CA GLY A 243 15.56 -3.43 -7.66
C GLY A 243 15.45 -2.95 -9.11
N TYR A 244 14.22 -2.92 -9.60
CA TYR A 244 13.98 -2.76 -11.04
C TYR A 244 14.07 -1.31 -11.55
N LEU A 245 14.12 -0.31 -10.67
CA LEU A 245 14.34 1.10 -11.03
C LEU A 245 15.51 1.73 -10.23
N GLN A 246 16.53 0.93 -9.90
CA GLN A 246 17.83 1.37 -9.35
C GLN A 246 17.72 2.29 -8.12
N LEU A 247 17.33 1.72 -6.98
CA LEU A 247 17.47 2.38 -5.67
C LEU A 247 18.96 2.48 -5.32
N THR A 248 19.52 3.70 -5.27
CA THR A 248 20.96 3.93 -5.05
C THR A 248 21.19 5.01 -3.97
N GLY A 249 22.17 4.79 -3.09
CA GLY A 249 22.61 5.72 -2.06
C GLY A 249 21.97 5.49 -0.69
N ARG A 250 22.77 5.57 0.38
CA ARG A 250 22.36 5.38 1.78
C ARG A 250 21.11 6.17 2.15
N ALA A 251 21.04 7.45 1.76
CA ALA A 251 19.90 8.29 2.08
C ALA A 251 18.60 7.79 1.44
N ASN A 252 18.67 7.26 0.22
CA ASN A 252 17.50 6.72 -0.47
C ASN A 252 17.09 5.36 0.10
N TYR A 253 18.05 4.50 0.46
CA TYR A 253 17.76 3.26 1.19
C TYR A 253 17.08 3.53 2.53
N GLN A 254 17.56 4.52 3.30
CA GLN A 254 16.96 4.87 4.59
C GLN A 254 15.54 5.41 4.44
N GLN A 255 15.30 6.26 3.45
CA GLN A 255 13.95 6.75 3.15
C GLN A 255 13.02 5.60 2.76
N PHE A 256 13.50 4.66 1.93
CA PHE A 256 12.74 3.47 1.56
C PHE A 256 12.43 2.59 2.77
N ALA A 257 13.45 2.29 3.59
CA ALA A 257 13.34 1.53 4.84
C ALA A 257 12.28 2.11 5.78
N ASN A 258 12.30 3.43 5.96
CA ASN A 258 11.32 4.15 6.78
C ASN A 258 9.92 4.08 6.17
N TYR A 259 9.80 4.23 4.86
CA TYR A 259 8.51 4.24 4.17
C TYR A 259 7.78 2.89 4.28
N ILE A 260 8.50 1.77 4.10
CA ILE A 260 7.90 0.43 4.21
C ILE A 260 7.92 -0.14 5.63
N ASN A 261 8.49 0.61 6.58
CA ASN A 261 8.73 0.22 7.96
C ASN A 261 9.52 -1.10 8.10
N ASP A 262 10.63 -1.21 7.37
CA ASP A 262 11.56 -2.33 7.44
C ASP A 262 13.01 -1.84 7.37
N GLN A 263 13.67 -1.81 8.53
CA GLN A 263 15.05 -1.34 8.65
C GLN A 263 16.09 -2.34 8.12
N ASN A 264 15.70 -3.60 7.85
CA ASN A 264 16.62 -4.56 7.24
C ASN A 264 17.03 -4.14 5.82
N VAL A 265 16.26 -3.25 5.17
CA VAL A 265 16.67 -2.55 3.93
C VAL A 265 18.06 -1.92 4.05
N MET A 266 18.42 -1.41 5.24
CA MET A 266 19.74 -0.81 5.49
C MET A 266 20.89 -1.82 5.53
N SER A 267 20.62 -3.13 5.45
CA SER A 267 21.65 -4.14 5.18
C SER A 267 22.21 -4.05 3.76
N GLY A 268 21.51 -3.37 2.85
CA GLY A 268 22.03 -2.96 1.53
C GLY A 268 21.46 -3.75 0.36
N VAL A 269 22.15 -3.65 -0.77
CA VAL A 269 21.72 -4.09 -2.10
C VAL A 269 21.19 -5.53 -2.13
N ASN A 270 21.82 -6.45 -1.41
CA ASN A 270 21.43 -7.86 -1.43
C ASN A 270 20.04 -8.08 -0.85
N TYR A 271 19.70 -7.40 0.25
CA TYR A 271 18.40 -7.56 0.89
C TYR A 271 17.29 -6.96 0.06
N VAL A 272 17.49 -5.77 -0.52
CA VAL A 272 16.48 -5.13 -1.39
C VAL A 272 16.27 -5.93 -2.66
N ALA A 273 17.34 -6.39 -3.31
CA ALA A 273 17.25 -7.16 -4.54
C ALA A 273 16.52 -8.51 -4.37
N THR A 274 16.63 -9.12 -3.19
CA THR A 274 15.97 -10.40 -2.88
C THR A 274 14.51 -10.19 -2.46
N ASN A 275 14.25 -9.21 -1.57
CA ASN A 275 12.94 -9.09 -0.91
C ASN A 275 12.01 -8.08 -1.58
N TYR A 276 12.55 -6.99 -2.13
CA TYR A 276 11.79 -5.82 -2.58
C TYR A 276 12.19 -5.27 -3.96
N PRO A 277 12.49 -6.09 -4.99
CA PRO A 277 12.88 -5.55 -6.29
C PRO A 277 11.78 -4.72 -6.98
N TRP A 278 10.50 -5.06 -6.76
CA TRP A 278 9.35 -4.26 -7.21
C TRP A 278 9.02 -3.14 -6.24
N THR A 279 8.95 -3.41 -4.94
CA THR A 279 8.53 -2.39 -3.94
C THR A 279 9.52 -1.22 -3.88
N SER A 280 10.82 -1.45 -4.07
CA SER A 280 11.80 -0.37 -4.23
C SER A 280 11.57 0.48 -5.49
N ALA A 281 11.23 -0.17 -6.62
CA ALA A 281 10.85 0.53 -7.85
C ALA A 281 9.56 1.35 -7.69
N GLY A 282 8.56 0.83 -6.98
CA GLY A 282 7.35 1.56 -6.65
C GLY A 282 7.60 2.80 -5.78
N HIS A 283 8.56 2.72 -4.85
CA HIS A 283 8.98 3.87 -4.05
C HIS A 283 9.62 4.97 -4.92
N TYR A 284 10.48 4.59 -5.87
CA TYR A 284 11.01 5.52 -6.87
C TYR A 284 9.87 6.18 -7.67
N TRP A 285 8.95 5.35 -8.17
CA TRP A 285 7.81 5.78 -8.98
C TRP A 285 6.93 6.82 -8.26
N MET A 286 6.64 6.57 -6.98
CA MET A 286 5.87 7.46 -6.12
C MET A 286 6.61 8.78 -5.85
N LYS A 287 7.91 8.73 -5.50
CA LYS A 287 8.71 9.94 -5.26
C LYS A 287 8.82 10.87 -6.47
N ARG A 288 8.65 10.32 -7.68
CA ARG A 288 8.66 11.07 -8.94
C ARG A 288 7.27 11.46 -9.44
N GLY A 289 6.21 11.12 -8.69
CA GLY A 289 4.83 11.49 -9.02
C GLY A 289 4.31 10.88 -10.32
N ILE A 290 4.87 9.73 -10.74
CA ILE A 290 4.64 9.20 -12.09
C ILE A 290 3.19 8.71 -12.28
N ASN A 291 2.50 8.28 -11.21
CA ASN A 291 1.06 8.01 -11.25
C ASN A 291 0.28 9.20 -11.83
N ASN A 292 0.56 10.42 -11.36
CA ASN A 292 -0.12 11.63 -11.83
C ASN A 292 0.17 11.92 -13.31
N LEU A 293 1.35 11.53 -13.81
CA LEU A 293 1.67 11.66 -15.24
C LEU A 293 0.84 10.69 -16.06
N CYS A 294 0.75 9.43 -15.64
CA CYS A 294 -0.09 8.43 -16.29
C CYS A 294 -1.56 8.87 -16.32
N ASP A 295 -2.08 9.41 -15.22
CA ASP A 295 -3.48 9.85 -15.12
C ASP A 295 -3.79 11.05 -16.03
N ARG A 296 -2.78 11.88 -16.33
CA ARG A 296 -2.89 12.99 -17.29
C ARG A 296 -2.68 12.55 -18.74
N GLY A 297 -2.56 11.24 -18.98
CA GLY A 297 -2.37 10.68 -20.32
C GLY A 297 -0.95 10.85 -20.87
N ALA A 298 0.07 10.99 -20.01
CA ALA A 298 1.45 11.09 -20.46
C ALA A 298 1.88 9.82 -21.21
N GLY A 299 2.37 9.97 -22.43
CA GLY A 299 2.89 8.86 -23.24
C GLY A 299 4.24 8.32 -22.74
N VAL A 300 4.66 7.19 -23.31
CA VAL A 300 5.87 6.44 -22.91
C VAL A 300 7.11 7.31 -22.85
N GLU A 301 7.30 8.20 -23.82
CA GLU A 301 8.45 9.09 -23.90
C GLU A 301 8.58 10.04 -22.70
N ALA A 302 7.46 10.63 -22.27
CA ALA A 302 7.43 11.52 -21.12
C ALA A 302 7.81 10.76 -19.83
N ILE A 303 7.26 9.55 -19.66
CA ILE A 303 7.59 8.67 -18.54
C ILE A 303 9.07 8.25 -18.59
N THR A 304 9.59 7.92 -19.77
CA THR A 304 11.00 7.53 -19.96
C THR A 304 11.97 8.64 -19.59
N ARG A 305 11.66 9.90 -19.93
CA ARG A 305 12.48 11.04 -19.50
C ARG A 305 12.57 11.17 -17.99
N VAL A 306 11.48 10.88 -17.26
CA VAL A 306 11.48 10.91 -15.80
C VAL A 306 12.29 9.75 -15.21
N VAL A 307 12.15 8.55 -15.77
CA VAL A 307 12.84 7.35 -15.27
C VAL A 307 14.35 7.39 -15.55
N ASN A 308 14.76 7.81 -16.76
CA ASN A 308 16.16 7.75 -17.21
C ASN A 308 16.89 9.09 -17.32
N GLY A 309 16.22 10.21 -17.02
CA GLY A 309 16.78 11.54 -17.29
C GLY A 309 16.97 11.85 -18.78
N GLY A 310 16.37 11.05 -19.68
CA GLY A 310 16.54 11.15 -21.14
C GLY A 310 15.71 10.11 -21.89
N THR A 311 16.01 9.85 -23.16
CA THR A 311 15.25 8.93 -24.04
C THR A 311 15.98 7.61 -24.33
N ARG A 312 16.95 7.23 -23.49
CA ARG A 312 17.67 5.97 -23.64
C ARG A 312 16.69 4.79 -23.63
N ALA A 313 16.83 3.87 -24.59
CA ALA A 313 15.97 2.71 -24.79
C ALA A 313 14.48 3.04 -25.02
N LEU A 314 14.15 4.21 -25.58
CA LEU A 314 12.76 4.62 -25.81
C LEU A 314 11.97 3.62 -26.68
N ASN A 315 12.55 3.14 -27.78
CA ASN A 315 11.87 2.19 -28.68
C ASN A 315 11.54 0.86 -27.97
N GLU A 316 12.46 0.37 -27.14
CA GLU A 316 12.25 -0.84 -26.34
C GLU A 316 11.13 -0.63 -25.31
N ARG A 317 11.04 0.57 -24.71
CA ARG A 317 9.97 0.92 -23.76
C ARG A 317 8.62 1.06 -24.43
N ILE A 318 8.57 1.62 -25.64
CA ILE A 318 7.36 1.69 -26.46
C ILE A 318 6.88 0.27 -26.79
N ALA A 319 7.79 -0.60 -27.24
CA ALA A 319 7.47 -2.00 -27.52
C ALA A 319 6.94 -2.73 -26.27
N ALA A 320 7.62 -2.57 -25.12
CA ALA A 320 7.19 -3.16 -23.86
C ALA A 320 5.81 -2.63 -23.43
N TYR A 321 5.56 -1.32 -23.52
CA TYR A 321 4.26 -0.74 -23.18
C TYR A 321 3.14 -1.22 -24.11
N ASN A 322 3.38 -1.29 -25.41
CA ASN A 322 2.41 -1.82 -26.37
C ASN A 322 2.07 -3.29 -26.08
N LYS A 323 3.07 -4.09 -25.68
CA LYS A 323 2.85 -5.46 -25.21
C LYS A 323 1.99 -5.49 -23.95
N ALA A 324 2.29 -4.64 -22.97
CA ALA A 324 1.54 -4.54 -21.72
C ALA A 324 0.06 -4.15 -21.94
N ARG A 325 -0.24 -3.31 -22.94
CA ARG A 325 -1.63 -2.93 -23.31
C ARG A 325 -2.51 -4.13 -23.70
N GLY A 326 -1.92 -5.20 -24.22
CA GLY A 326 -2.64 -6.43 -24.56
C GLY A 326 -2.82 -7.40 -23.38
N ILE A 327 -2.27 -7.09 -22.20
CA ILE A 327 -2.15 -8.03 -21.06
C ILE A 327 -2.88 -7.51 -19.81
N PHE A 328 -2.75 -6.21 -19.51
CA PHE A 328 -3.21 -5.57 -18.26
C PHE A 328 -4.30 -4.55 -18.50
#